data_AF-A0AAD1JY31-F1
#
_entry.id   AF-A0AAD1JY31-F1
#
_cell.length_a   1.000
_cell.length_b   1.000
_cell.length_c   1.000
_cell.angle_alpha   90.00
_cell.angle_beta   90.00
_cell.angle_gamma   90.00
#
_symmetry.space_group_name_H-M   'P 1'
#
loop_
_entity.id
_entity.type
_entity.pdbx_description
1 polymer ?
#
loop_
_entity_poly.entity_id
_entity_poly.type
_entity_poly.pdbx_seq_one_letter_code
_entity_poly.pdbx_strand_id
1 'polypeptide(L)'
;MEKVFRDPVHDYITVTHPVISELIDTAEFQRLRRIKQLGTSSFTFHGAEHTRFSHCLGVYHIAKRITDYFSLNFPLEWNPDENLLTQCAALLHDVGHGAYSHTFEGLFNTDHEAVTREIITSPDTEINAILRKVSADFPEKVASVISHEYPNPQVVQLISSQIDADRMDYLLRDAYFTGAVYGQFDLTWILRVIVPTENGIAFKYSGMHAVEDYIVSRYQMYMQVYFHAASRSMEVLLQKLLARAKFLYNLHPDYFAMSSPCLVPFFEKNHNLKYYLRLDDGVMNTYFQVWMSHEDEILADLASAYVNRHLLKSITFDPKAVELKDLDFLSSLVEEAGFNPDYYTGIHSNYDLPYDFYRPSSEKPRTEIKILKKNGSLTELSVLSPLIKSLTGTIHGNSRFYFPKVMLENPEFTKYIVNDSLITDSIQPTEIADKAVSQQLSLDDNL
;
A
#
# COMPACT_ATOMS: atom_id res chain seq x y z
N MET A 1 -10.33 33.18 -5.15
CA MET A 1 -9.56 33.57 -3.95
C MET A 1 -8.55 32.46 -3.72
N GLU A 2 -7.27 32.78 -3.54
CA GLU A 2 -6.22 31.77 -3.30
C GLU A 2 -6.47 31.09 -1.95
N LYS A 3 -6.54 29.74 -1.93
CA LYS A 3 -6.65 28.94 -0.70
C LYS A 3 -5.29 28.33 -0.42
N VAL A 4 -4.78 28.53 0.79
CA VAL A 4 -3.46 28.02 1.21
C VAL A 4 -3.63 27.07 2.39
N PHE A 5 -3.09 25.86 2.26
CA PHE A 5 -3.04 24.88 3.32
C PHE A 5 -1.64 24.82 3.91
N ARG A 6 -1.54 24.75 5.23
CA ARG A 6 -0.28 24.41 5.90
C ARG A 6 -0.03 22.91 5.77
N ASP A 7 1.16 22.57 5.33
CA ASP A 7 1.60 21.18 5.22
C ASP A 7 3.02 21.06 5.78
N PRO A 8 3.31 20.11 6.66
CA PRO A 8 4.62 20.01 7.30
C PRO A 8 5.73 19.47 6.38
N VAL A 9 5.37 18.89 5.22
CA VAL A 9 6.32 18.31 4.26
C VAL A 9 6.68 19.34 3.18
N HIS A 10 5.68 20.06 2.68
CA HIS A 10 5.83 21.03 1.58
C HIS A 10 5.72 22.50 2.02
N ASP A 11 5.69 22.77 3.33
CA ASP A 11 5.43 24.05 4.01
C ASP A 11 4.03 24.66 3.75
N TYR A 12 3.69 24.86 2.49
CA TYR A 12 2.43 25.43 2.02
C TYR A 12 1.96 24.77 0.72
N ILE A 13 0.69 24.42 0.69
CA ILE A 13 0.01 23.94 -0.52
C ILE A 13 -0.97 25.02 -0.98
N THR A 14 -0.64 25.65 -2.11
CA THR A 14 -1.46 26.70 -2.71
C THR A 14 -2.42 26.13 -3.75
N VAL A 15 -3.70 26.41 -3.57
CA VAL A 15 -4.79 26.06 -4.49
C VAL A 15 -5.33 27.34 -5.12
N THR A 16 -5.13 27.47 -6.44
CA THR A 16 -5.57 28.63 -7.22
C THR A 16 -6.78 28.34 -8.10
N HIS A 17 -6.97 27.08 -8.52
CA HIS A 17 -8.03 26.71 -9.45
C HIS A 17 -9.34 26.38 -8.72
N PRO A 18 -10.49 26.97 -9.10
CA PRO A 18 -11.78 26.73 -8.42
C PRO A 18 -12.18 25.26 -8.38
N VAL A 19 -12.04 24.54 -9.50
CA VAL A 19 -12.35 23.09 -9.60
C VAL A 19 -11.58 22.29 -8.54
N ILE A 20 -10.27 22.55 -8.37
CA ILE A 20 -9.46 21.86 -7.35
C ILE A 20 -9.96 22.20 -5.95
N SER A 21 -10.27 23.48 -5.68
CA SER A 21 -10.82 23.87 -4.39
C SER A 21 -12.15 23.19 -4.08
N GLU A 22 -13.05 23.09 -5.07
CA GLU A 22 -14.34 22.40 -4.93
C GLU A 22 -14.13 20.90 -4.71
N LEU A 23 -13.25 20.25 -5.48
CA LEU A 23 -12.92 18.82 -5.32
C LEU A 23 -12.42 18.50 -3.91
N ILE A 24 -11.57 19.36 -3.34
CA ILE A 24 -11.06 19.18 -1.97
C ILE A 24 -12.20 19.19 -0.95
N ASP A 25 -13.25 19.98 -1.17
CA ASP A 25 -14.34 20.15 -0.22
C ASP A 25 -15.44 19.08 -0.39
N THR A 26 -15.32 18.15 -1.35
CA THR A 26 -16.28 17.04 -1.56
C THR A 26 -16.31 16.02 -0.44
N ALA A 27 -17.47 15.39 -0.22
CA ALA A 27 -17.65 14.33 0.77
C ALA A 27 -16.69 13.14 0.54
N GLU A 28 -16.51 12.72 -0.71
CA GLU A 28 -15.67 11.57 -1.05
C GLU A 28 -14.18 11.85 -0.79
N PHE A 29 -13.72 13.08 -1.02
CA PHE A 29 -12.33 13.47 -0.75
C PHE A 29 -12.10 13.76 0.75
N GLN A 30 -13.03 14.43 1.42
CA GLN A 30 -12.95 14.69 2.88
C GLN A 30 -12.92 13.39 3.69
N ARG A 31 -13.48 12.29 3.16
CA ARG A 31 -13.40 10.96 3.79
C ARG A 31 -11.96 10.49 4.02
N LEU A 32 -11.04 10.87 3.13
CA LEU A 32 -9.64 10.47 3.21
C LEU A 32 -8.93 10.97 4.48
N ARG A 33 -9.51 11.94 5.20
CA ARG A 33 -9.01 12.38 6.52
C ARG A 33 -9.16 11.31 7.61
N ARG A 34 -10.00 10.30 7.38
CA ARG A 34 -10.31 9.23 8.33
C ARG A 34 -9.66 7.91 7.95
N ILE A 35 -8.79 7.93 6.93
CA ILE A 35 -8.06 6.77 6.42
C ILE A 35 -6.58 7.10 6.50
N LYS A 36 -5.84 6.35 7.32
CA LYS A 36 -4.38 6.52 7.46
C LYS A 36 -3.67 6.10 6.18
N GLN A 37 -2.59 6.79 5.84
CA GLN A 37 -1.75 6.45 4.68
C GLN A 37 -1.10 5.07 4.85
N LEU A 38 -0.44 4.87 6.00
CA LEU A 38 0.36 3.67 6.28
C LEU A 38 -0.36 2.62 7.13
N GLY A 39 -1.68 2.74 7.30
CA GLY A 39 -2.52 1.75 7.99
C GLY A 39 -1.96 1.30 9.34
N THR A 40 -1.48 0.06 9.40
CA THR A 40 -0.95 -0.58 10.61
C THR A 40 0.47 -0.15 10.98
N SER A 41 1.17 0.61 10.14
CA SER A 41 2.54 1.04 10.44
C SER A 41 2.62 1.94 11.65
N SER A 42 1.53 2.62 12.02
CA SER A 42 1.50 3.46 13.22
C SER A 42 1.65 2.67 14.53
N PHE A 43 1.39 1.35 14.51
CA PHE A 43 1.71 0.48 15.63
C PHE A 43 3.22 0.23 15.77
N THR A 44 4.03 0.44 14.75
CA THR A 44 5.51 0.40 14.85
C THR A 44 6.07 1.82 15.00
N PHE A 45 5.69 2.69 14.08
CA PHE A 45 6.13 4.07 13.99
C PHE A 45 4.98 4.97 14.45
N HIS A 46 4.87 5.20 15.75
CA HIS A 46 3.72 5.89 16.36
C HIS A 46 3.45 7.32 15.83
N GLY A 47 4.38 7.95 15.13
CA GLY A 47 4.17 9.22 14.44
C GLY A 47 3.47 9.09 13.07
N ALA A 48 3.39 7.89 12.50
CA ALA A 48 2.81 7.58 11.18
C ALA A 48 1.27 7.62 11.18
N GLU A 49 0.72 8.73 11.64
CA GLU A 49 -0.71 8.99 11.81
C GLU A 49 -1.28 9.90 10.71
N HIS A 50 -0.46 10.22 9.69
CA HIS A 50 -0.89 11.01 8.54
C HIS A 50 -1.88 10.25 7.66
N THR A 51 -2.68 11.02 6.93
CA THR A 51 -3.88 10.53 6.25
C THR A 51 -3.70 10.59 4.74
N ARG A 52 -4.48 9.79 4.01
CA ARG A 52 -4.54 9.86 2.55
C ARG A 52 -4.92 11.25 2.06
N PHE A 53 -5.74 11.99 2.82
CA PHE A 53 -6.08 13.38 2.49
C PHE A 53 -4.85 14.28 2.37
N SER A 54 -3.95 14.23 3.37
CA SER A 54 -2.72 15.03 3.35
C SER A 54 -1.77 14.60 2.23
N HIS A 55 -1.72 13.30 1.95
CA HIS A 55 -0.94 12.75 0.84
C HIS A 55 -1.45 13.26 -0.51
N CYS A 56 -2.75 13.09 -0.82
CA CYS A 56 -3.34 13.56 -2.07
C CYS A 56 -3.15 15.07 -2.31
N LEU A 57 -3.22 15.90 -1.26
CA LEU A 57 -2.91 17.33 -1.36
C LEU A 57 -1.45 17.58 -1.74
N GLY A 58 -0.53 16.81 -1.15
CA GLY A 58 0.90 16.89 -1.47
C GLY A 58 1.23 16.41 -2.89
N VAL A 59 0.59 15.33 -3.35
CA VAL A 59 0.70 14.86 -4.75
C VAL A 59 0.18 15.92 -5.72
N TYR A 60 -0.97 16.53 -5.43
CA TYR A 60 -1.46 17.71 -6.17
C TYR A 60 -0.43 18.85 -6.19
N HIS A 61 0.17 19.18 -5.04
CA HIS A 61 1.17 20.25 -4.95
C HIS A 61 2.38 20.00 -5.85
N ILE A 62 2.92 18.78 -5.81
CA ILE A 62 4.06 18.38 -6.64
C ILE A 62 3.67 18.43 -8.13
N ALA A 63 2.53 17.85 -8.51
CA ALA A 63 2.03 17.88 -9.89
C ALA A 63 1.80 19.31 -10.40
N LYS A 64 1.25 20.19 -9.57
CA LYS A 64 1.08 21.62 -9.89
C LYS A 64 2.43 22.29 -10.14
N ARG A 65 3.42 22.08 -9.27
CA ARG A 65 4.77 22.66 -9.44
C ARG A 65 5.43 22.19 -10.74
N ILE A 66 5.28 20.92 -11.09
CA ILE A 66 5.83 20.37 -12.34
C ILE A 66 5.11 20.99 -13.55
N THR A 67 3.78 20.97 -13.57
CA THR A 67 2.99 21.48 -14.70
C THR A 67 3.15 22.99 -14.92
N ASP A 68 3.25 23.78 -13.84
CA ASP A 68 3.57 25.21 -13.92
C ASP A 68 4.99 25.44 -14.50
N TYR A 69 5.97 24.67 -14.02
CA TYR A 69 7.35 24.75 -14.51
C TYR A 69 7.43 24.36 -15.99
N PHE A 70 6.72 23.32 -16.41
CA PHE A 70 6.66 22.89 -17.81
C PHE A 70 5.99 23.93 -18.70
N SER A 71 4.85 24.47 -18.27
CA SER A 71 4.13 25.51 -19.02
C SER A 71 4.99 26.76 -19.26
N LEU A 72 5.87 27.10 -18.31
CA LEU A 72 6.75 28.25 -18.43
C LEU A 72 8.02 27.97 -19.26
N ASN A 73 8.62 26.79 -19.12
CA ASN A 73 9.99 26.53 -19.63
C ASN A 73 10.02 25.61 -20.85
N PHE A 74 8.96 24.84 -21.10
CA PHE A 74 8.86 23.85 -22.18
C PHE A 74 7.50 23.95 -22.91
N PRO A 75 7.07 25.15 -23.34
CA PRO A 75 5.73 25.34 -23.94
C PRO A 75 5.58 24.70 -25.33
N LEU A 76 6.66 24.20 -25.94
CA LEU A 76 6.63 23.48 -27.21
C LEU A 76 6.49 21.97 -27.00
N GLU A 77 6.97 21.46 -25.87
CA GLU A 77 6.98 20.04 -25.53
C GLU A 77 5.83 19.65 -24.59
N TRP A 78 5.33 20.59 -23.78
CA TRP A 78 4.21 20.40 -22.86
C TRP A 78 3.03 21.29 -23.26
N ASN A 79 1.85 20.70 -23.39
CA ASN A 79 0.61 21.42 -23.63
C ASN A 79 0.01 21.92 -22.29
N PRO A 80 -0.05 23.25 -22.03
CA PRO A 80 -0.62 23.79 -20.79
C PRO A 80 -2.10 23.45 -20.54
N ASP A 81 -2.86 23.09 -21.59
CA ASP A 81 -4.26 22.66 -21.43
C ASP A 81 -4.39 21.35 -20.63
N GLU A 82 -3.30 20.56 -20.55
CA GLU A 82 -3.24 19.32 -19.76
C GLU A 82 -3.04 19.57 -18.25
N ASN A 83 -2.77 20.81 -17.84
CA ASN A 83 -2.47 21.15 -16.44
C ASN A 83 -3.62 20.76 -15.51
N LEU A 84 -4.85 21.18 -15.84
CA LEU A 84 -6.00 20.93 -14.98
C LEU A 84 -6.30 19.43 -14.88
N LEU A 85 -6.23 18.71 -16.00
CA LEU A 85 -6.43 17.26 -16.03
C LEU A 85 -5.40 16.55 -15.14
N THR A 86 -4.12 16.88 -15.31
CA THR A 86 -3.02 16.30 -14.53
C THR A 86 -3.18 16.60 -13.04
N GLN A 87 -3.53 17.84 -12.68
CA GLN A 87 -3.73 18.25 -11.29
C GLN A 87 -4.96 17.58 -10.65
N CYS A 88 -6.06 17.39 -11.39
CA CYS A 88 -7.23 16.63 -10.93
C CYS A 88 -6.89 15.16 -10.72
N ALA A 89 -6.18 14.53 -11.67
CA ALA A 89 -5.74 13.13 -11.52
C ALA A 89 -4.79 12.98 -10.32
N ALA A 90 -3.84 13.89 -10.14
CA ALA A 90 -2.95 13.92 -8.97
C ALA A 90 -3.72 14.01 -7.64
N LEU A 91 -4.72 14.90 -7.57
CA LEU A 91 -5.53 15.04 -6.36
C LEU A 91 -6.36 13.78 -6.09
N LEU A 92 -6.90 13.13 -7.12
CA LEU A 92 -7.93 12.10 -6.98
C LEU A 92 -7.40 10.66 -7.09
N HIS A 93 -6.11 10.44 -7.38
CA HIS A 93 -5.55 9.10 -7.65
C HIS A 93 -5.89 8.07 -6.56
N ASP A 94 -5.88 8.52 -5.31
CA ASP A 94 -6.07 7.70 -4.12
C ASP A 94 -7.49 7.76 -3.52
N VAL A 95 -8.44 8.42 -4.19
CA VAL A 95 -9.80 8.61 -3.66
C VAL A 95 -10.59 7.31 -3.56
N GLY A 96 -10.16 6.24 -4.22
CA GLY A 96 -10.76 4.92 -4.16
C GLY A 96 -10.31 4.07 -2.98
N HIS A 97 -9.29 4.48 -2.23
CA HIS A 97 -8.83 3.71 -1.08
C HIS A 97 -9.86 3.67 0.06
N GLY A 98 -10.00 2.49 0.65
CA GLY A 98 -10.80 2.21 1.84
C GLY A 98 -9.94 1.95 3.08
N ALA A 99 -10.61 1.71 4.20
CA ALA A 99 -9.99 1.42 5.49
C ALA A 99 -8.98 0.26 5.39
N TYR A 100 -7.74 0.47 5.85
CA TYR A 100 -6.64 -0.50 5.76
C TYR A 100 -6.32 -1.07 4.35
N SER A 101 -6.91 -0.48 3.31
CA SER A 101 -6.67 -0.70 1.87
C SER A 101 -6.24 -2.12 1.50
N HIS A 102 -4.94 -2.42 1.38
CA HIS A 102 -4.46 -3.73 0.93
C HIS A 102 -4.98 -4.94 1.72
N THR A 103 -5.15 -4.78 3.05
CA THR A 103 -5.73 -5.86 3.87
C THR A 103 -7.20 -6.08 3.51
N PHE A 104 -7.93 -4.99 3.26
CA PHE A 104 -9.34 -5.03 2.91
C PHE A 104 -9.55 -5.60 1.49
N GLU A 105 -8.71 -5.20 0.54
CA GLU A 105 -8.74 -5.68 -0.85
C GLU A 105 -8.59 -7.18 -0.95
N GLY A 106 -7.60 -7.77 -0.28
CA GLY A 106 -7.38 -9.22 -0.33
C GLY A 106 -8.54 -10.03 0.25
N LEU A 107 -9.20 -9.52 1.29
CA LEU A 107 -10.27 -10.26 1.97
C LEU A 107 -11.65 -10.14 1.30
N PHE A 108 -11.93 -8.97 0.73
CA PHE A 108 -13.23 -8.63 0.13
C PHE A 108 -13.20 -8.51 -1.39
N ASN A 109 -12.04 -8.76 -2.01
CA ASN A 109 -11.83 -8.70 -3.46
C ASN A 109 -12.26 -7.35 -4.05
N THR A 110 -11.89 -6.27 -3.37
CA THR A 110 -12.06 -4.90 -3.87
C THR A 110 -10.78 -4.43 -4.54
N ASP A 111 -10.90 -3.49 -5.47
CA ASP A 111 -9.78 -2.88 -6.19
C ASP A 111 -9.89 -1.36 -6.07
N HIS A 112 -8.97 -0.73 -5.34
CA HIS A 112 -8.98 0.72 -5.12
C HIS A 112 -8.90 1.53 -6.43
N GLU A 113 -8.20 1.07 -7.46
CA GLU A 113 -8.14 1.79 -8.75
C GLU A 113 -9.50 1.72 -9.45
N ALA A 114 -10.16 0.56 -9.41
CA ALA A 114 -11.52 0.41 -9.93
C ALA A 114 -12.51 1.32 -9.17
N VAL A 115 -12.41 1.36 -7.84
CA VAL A 115 -13.25 2.24 -7.01
C VAL A 115 -12.93 3.72 -7.23
N THR A 116 -11.66 4.11 -7.42
CA THR A 116 -11.25 5.48 -7.79
C THR A 116 -11.98 5.90 -9.07
N ARG A 117 -11.94 5.06 -10.11
CA ARG A 117 -12.63 5.34 -11.38
C ARG A 117 -14.14 5.41 -11.21
N GLU A 118 -14.73 4.51 -10.41
CA GLU A 118 -16.16 4.53 -10.11
C GLU A 118 -16.56 5.83 -9.41
N ILE A 119 -15.80 6.28 -8.42
CA ILE A 119 -16.04 7.55 -7.72
C ILE A 119 -15.97 8.73 -8.70
N ILE A 120 -14.97 8.75 -9.58
CA ILE A 120 -14.77 9.83 -10.54
C ILE A 120 -15.90 9.87 -11.58
N THR A 121 -16.38 8.72 -12.06
CA THR A 121 -17.31 8.62 -13.20
C THR A 121 -18.78 8.47 -12.80
N SER A 122 -19.07 8.08 -11.56
CA SER A 122 -20.43 7.86 -11.07
C SER A 122 -21.20 9.18 -10.92
N PRO A 123 -22.38 9.34 -11.54
CA PRO A 123 -23.20 10.55 -11.42
C PRO A 123 -23.70 10.84 -10.00
N ASP A 124 -23.64 9.86 -9.10
CA ASP A 124 -24.10 9.97 -7.71
C ASP A 124 -23.08 10.68 -6.80
N THR A 125 -21.85 10.97 -7.27
CA THR A 125 -20.78 11.56 -6.46
C THR A 125 -20.66 13.08 -6.65
N GLU A 126 -20.23 13.78 -5.60
CA GLU A 126 -19.96 15.22 -5.69
C GLU A 126 -18.76 15.51 -6.60
N ILE A 127 -17.76 14.62 -6.58
CA ILE A 127 -16.60 14.66 -7.47
C ILE A 127 -17.04 14.68 -8.94
N ASN A 128 -17.90 13.74 -9.37
CA ASN A 128 -18.36 13.71 -10.76
C ASN A 128 -19.11 14.98 -11.13
N ALA A 129 -19.99 15.45 -10.24
CA ALA A 129 -20.75 16.67 -10.45
C ALA A 129 -19.86 17.90 -10.66
N ILE A 130 -18.71 17.99 -9.96
CA ILE A 130 -17.73 19.07 -10.15
C ILE A 130 -16.95 18.89 -11.45
N LEU A 131 -16.45 17.69 -11.73
CA LEU A 131 -15.67 17.41 -12.95
C LEU A 131 -16.48 17.68 -14.22
N ARG A 132 -17.79 17.36 -14.22
CA ARG A 132 -18.70 17.66 -15.35
C ARG A 132 -18.89 19.15 -15.62
N LYS A 133 -18.59 20.04 -14.67
CA LYS A 133 -18.60 21.50 -14.91
C LYS A 133 -17.48 21.95 -15.85
N VAL A 134 -16.40 21.16 -15.97
CA VAL A 134 -15.29 21.44 -16.89
C VAL A 134 -15.71 21.08 -18.32
N SER A 135 -16.07 19.82 -18.54
CA SER A 135 -16.71 19.33 -19.76
C SER A 135 -17.41 17.99 -19.50
N ALA A 136 -18.33 17.59 -20.38
CA ALA A 136 -19.12 16.38 -20.21
C ALA A 136 -18.29 15.08 -20.18
N ASP A 137 -17.14 15.07 -20.85
CA ASP A 137 -16.18 13.97 -20.98
C ASP A 137 -14.98 14.09 -20.01
N PHE A 138 -14.93 15.14 -19.19
CA PHE A 138 -13.81 15.38 -18.28
C PHE A 138 -13.65 14.30 -17.19
N PRO A 139 -14.72 13.77 -16.55
CA PRO A 139 -14.59 12.68 -15.60
C PRO A 139 -13.89 11.45 -16.20
N GLU A 140 -14.27 11.07 -17.42
CA GLU A 140 -13.72 9.93 -18.13
C GLU A 140 -12.25 10.15 -18.51
N LYS A 141 -11.87 11.38 -18.86
CA LYS A 141 -10.45 11.75 -19.04
C LYS A 141 -9.65 11.57 -17.75
N VAL A 142 -10.13 12.10 -16.62
CA VAL A 142 -9.44 11.94 -15.33
C VAL A 142 -9.29 10.46 -14.97
N ALA A 143 -10.37 9.68 -15.11
CA ALA A 143 -10.35 8.24 -14.86
C ALA A 143 -9.35 7.49 -15.78
N SER A 144 -9.23 7.91 -17.05
CA SER A 144 -8.29 7.30 -18.00
C SER A 144 -6.81 7.58 -17.66
N VAL A 145 -6.50 8.67 -16.96
CA VAL A 145 -5.14 8.90 -16.44
C VAL A 145 -4.81 7.89 -15.34
N ILE A 146 -5.77 7.63 -14.45
CA ILE A 146 -5.63 6.66 -13.36
C ILE A 146 -5.49 5.23 -13.90
N SER A 147 -6.26 4.84 -14.92
CA SER A 147 -6.09 3.52 -15.58
C SER A 147 -4.90 3.44 -16.55
N HIS A 148 -4.10 4.51 -16.68
CA HIS A 148 -2.95 4.57 -17.58
C HIS A 148 -3.32 4.45 -19.07
N GLU A 149 -4.57 4.76 -19.42
CA GLU A 149 -5.10 4.69 -20.78
C GLU A 149 -5.15 6.05 -21.48
N TYR A 150 -4.88 7.15 -20.75
CA TYR A 150 -4.87 8.49 -21.33
C TYR A 150 -3.76 8.63 -22.40
N PRO A 151 -4.04 9.19 -23.59
CA PRO A 151 -3.10 9.14 -24.72
C PRO A 151 -1.77 9.86 -24.51
N ASN A 152 -1.74 10.88 -23.64
CA ASN A 152 -0.54 11.67 -23.41
C ASN A 152 0.35 11.00 -22.33
N PRO A 153 1.49 10.39 -22.71
CA PRO A 153 2.35 9.69 -21.75
C PRO A 153 3.00 10.62 -20.73
N GLN A 154 3.12 11.92 -21.03
CA GLN A 154 3.64 12.91 -20.09
C GLN A 154 2.69 13.04 -18.89
N VAL A 155 1.38 13.14 -19.15
CA VAL A 155 0.34 13.23 -18.12
C VAL A 155 0.32 11.97 -17.25
N VAL A 156 0.30 10.79 -17.89
CA VAL A 156 0.25 9.51 -17.17
C VAL A 156 1.49 9.32 -16.29
N GLN A 157 2.71 9.56 -16.82
CA GLN A 157 3.95 9.33 -16.08
C GLN A 157 4.19 10.30 -14.93
N LEU A 158 3.56 11.48 -14.94
CA LEU A 158 3.60 12.40 -13.79
C LEU A 158 2.80 11.88 -12.60
N ILE A 159 1.80 11.03 -12.84
CA ILE A 159 0.96 10.44 -11.80
C ILE A 159 1.43 9.02 -11.43
N SER A 160 1.79 8.21 -12.42
CA SER A 160 2.25 6.82 -12.23
C SER A 160 3.43 6.50 -13.14
N SER A 161 4.60 6.33 -12.53
CA SER A 161 5.86 5.90 -13.14
C SER A 161 6.80 5.32 -12.07
N GLN A 162 8.12 5.31 -12.31
CA GLN A 162 9.11 4.99 -11.26
C GLN A 162 9.47 6.21 -10.40
N ILE A 163 9.18 7.42 -10.87
CA ILE A 163 9.48 8.70 -10.23
C ILE A 163 8.39 9.71 -10.59
N ASP A 164 7.23 9.50 -9.99
CA ASP A 164 6.00 10.27 -10.18
C ASP A 164 5.71 11.15 -8.96
N ALA A 165 4.68 12.00 -9.06
CA ALA A 165 4.26 12.88 -7.98
C ALA A 165 3.75 12.12 -6.74
N ASP A 166 3.13 10.94 -6.94
CA ASP A 166 2.65 10.06 -5.88
C ASP A 166 3.82 9.60 -4.99
N ARG A 167 4.80 8.90 -5.59
CA ARG A 167 5.99 8.38 -4.91
C ARG A 167 6.83 9.47 -4.31
N MET A 168 6.96 10.61 -4.99
CA MET A 168 7.71 11.73 -4.43
C MET A 168 7.05 12.27 -3.16
N ASP A 169 5.72 12.36 -3.09
CA ASP A 169 5.05 12.80 -1.88
C ASP A 169 5.14 11.75 -0.78
N TYR A 170 4.69 10.51 -1.03
CA TYR A 170 4.59 9.54 0.07
C TYR A 170 5.96 9.23 0.64
N LEU A 171 7.04 9.15 -0.15
CA LEU A 171 8.37 8.86 0.41
C LEU A 171 8.81 9.95 1.40
N LEU A 172 8.65 11.23 1.03
CA LEU A 172 9.01 12.35 1.91
C LEU A 172 8.08 12.43 3.12
N ARG A 173 6.77 12.25 2.91
CA ARG A 173 5.75 12.33 3.95
C ARG A 173 5.87 11.18 4.94
N ASP A 174 5.99 9.96 4.45
CA ASP A 174 6.18 8.77 5.26
C ASP A 174 7.47 8.87 6.06
N ALA A 175 8.58 9.32 5.45
CA ALA A 175 9.83 9.58 6.16
C ALA A 175 9.66 10.64 7.27
N TYR A 176 8.95 11.74 6.98
CA TYR A 176 8.68 12.80 7.95
C TYR A 176 7.89 12.29 9.16
N PHE A 177 6.76 11.61 8.94
CA PHE A 177 5.86 11.17 10.01
C PHE A 177 6.36 9.93 10.76
N THR A 178 7.13 9.05 10.10
CA THR A 178 7.76 7.90 10.78
C THR A 178 9.02 8.30 11.55
N GLY A 179 9.63 9.44 11.22
CA GLY A 179 10.95 9.85 11.72
C GLY A 179 12.12 9.12 11.04
N ALA A 180 11.86 8.37 9.96
CA ALA A 180 12.90 7.68 9.19
C ALA A 180 13.69 8.67 8.33
N VAL A 181 14.71 9.30 8.94
CA VAL A 181 15.55 10.33 8.29
C VAL A 181 16.25 9.88 7.00
N TYR A 182 16.40 8.58 6.81
CA TYR A 182 17.02 7.99 5.61
C TYR A 182 16.09 7.98 4.38
N GLY A 183 14.80 8.31 4.53
CA GLY A 183 13.85 8.38 3.41
C GLY A 183 13.77 9.75 2.72
N GLN A 184 14.65 10.69 3.07
CA GLN A 184 14.64 12.06 2.55
C GLN A 184 15.51 12.20 1.29
N PHE A 185 14.99 12.88 0.27
CA PHE A 185 15.73 13.25 -0.94
C PHE A 185 15.42 14.69 -1.36
N ASP A 186 16.26 15.29 -2.20
CA ASP A 186 16.08 16.68 -2.65
C ASP A 186 15.03 16.81 -3.76
N LEU A 187 13.76 16.94 -3.36
CA LEU A 187 12.64 17.23 -4.26
C LEU A 187 12.86 18.51 -5.08
N THR A 188 13.45 19.55 -4.48
CA THR A 188 13.64 20.83 -5.18
C THR A 188 14.58 20.68 -6.37
N TRP A 189 15.64 19.89 -6.22
CA TRP A 189 16.54 19.60 -7.33
C TRP A 189 15.90 18.72 -8.39
N ILE A 190 15.14 17.68 -8.01
CA ILE A 190 14.39 16.84 -8.95
C ILE A 190 13.44 17.69 -9.80
N LEU A 191 12.67 18.57 -9.16
CA LEU A 191 11.75 19.49 -9.85
C LEU A 191 12.46 20.49 -10.77
N ARG A 192 13.74 20.81 -10.51
CA ARG A 192 14.54 21.69 -11.37
C ARG A 192 15.05 20.99 -12.63
N VAL A 193 15.25 19.68 -12.57
CA VAL A 193 15.87 18.89 -13.65
C VAL A 193 14.90 18.01 -14.43
N ILE A 194 13.68 17.81 -13.93
CA ILE A 194 12.60 17.13 -14.64
C ILE A 194 12.26 17.88 -15.94
N VAL A 195 12.01 17.15 -17.03
CA VAL A 195 11.68 17.70 -18.35
C VAL A 195 10.64 16.84 -19.06
N PRO A 196 9.70 17.45 -19.83
CA PRO A 196 8.84 16.71 -20.72
C PRO A 196 9.62 16.29 -21.97
N THR A 197 9.20 15.18 -22.56
CA THR A 197 9.71 14.64 -23.83
C THR A 197 8.54 14.15 -24.66
N GLU A 198 8.73 13.92 -25.95
CA GLU A 198 7.71 13.36 -26.85
C GLU A 198 7.06 12.08 -26.30
N ASN A 199 7.83 11.26 -25.56
CA ASN A 199 7.42 9.94 -25.09
C ASN A 199 7.24 9.86 -23.54
N GLY A 200 7.03 11.01 -22.88
CA GLY A 200 6.81 11.06 -21.42
C GLY A 200 7.80 11.97 -20.69
N ILE A 201 8.30 11.54 -19.54
CA ILE A 201 9.12 12.35 -18.64
C ILE A 201 10.57 11.86 -18.61
N ALA A 202 11.51 12.80 -18.52
CA ALA A 202 12.94 12.53 -18.32
C ALA A 202 13.57 13.53 -17.34
N PHE A 203 14.84 13.31 -17.00
CA PHE A 203 15.60 14.19 -16.11
C PHE A 203 16.90 14.61 -16.76
N LYS A 204 17.29 15.88 -16.66
CA LYS A 204 18.58 16.36 -17.17
C LYS A 204 19.73 15.64 -16.47
N TYR A 205 20.79 15.32 -17.22
CA TYR A 205 21.99 14.67 -16.69
C TYR A 205 22.61 15.37 -15.47
N SER A 206 22.49 16.71 -15.39
CA SER A 206 22.95 17.49 -14.24
C SER A 206 22.24 17.16 -12.91
N GLY A 207 21.09 16.49 -12.96
CA GLY A 207 20.33 16.07 -11.78
C GLY A 207 20.40 14.59 -11.47
N MET A 208 21.25 13.83 -12.18
CA MET A 208 21.35 12.37 -12.03
C MET A 208 21.52 11.95 -10.56
N HIS A 209 22.38 12.62 -9.79
CA HIS A 209 22.63 12.27 -8.39
C HIS A 209 21.43 12.50 -7.45
N ALA A 210 20.54 13.46 -7.75
CA ALA A 210 19.31 13.60 -6.95
C ALA A 210 18.29 12.50 -7.28
N VAL A 211 18.29 12.03 -8.53
CA VAL A 211 17.50 10.85 -8.92
C VAL A 211 18.08 9.59 -8.28
N GLU A 212 19.41 9.46 -8.18
CA GLU A 212 20.05 8.38 -7.43
C GLU A 212 19.63 8.40 -5.95
N ASP A 213 19.68 9.57 -5.32
CA ASP A 213 19.29 9.77 -3.92
C ASP A 213 17.82 9.40 -3.66
N TYR A 214 16.92 9.75 -4.59
CA TYR A 214 15.52 9.30 -4.56
C TYR A 214 15.39 7.77 -4.56
N ILE A 215 16.16 7.06 -5.41
CA ILE A 215 16.11 5.58 -5.46
C ILE A 215 16.68 4.97 -4.18
N VAL A 216 17.77 5.51 -3.65
CA VAL A 216 18.36 5.06 -2.38
C VAL A 216 17.38 5.28 -1.22
N SER A 217 16.77 6.46 -1.14
CA SER A 217 15.75 6.80 -0.14
C SER A 217 14.55 5.86 -0.23
N ARG A 218 14.07 5.59 -1.45
CA ARG A 218 13.01 4.61 -1.70
C ARG A 218 13.41 3.23 -1.16
N TYR A 219 14.57 2.71 -1.55
CA TYR A 219 15.06 1.42 -1.06
C TYR A 219 15.07 1.35 0.47
N GLN A 220 15.61 2.38 1.13
CA GLN A 220 15.69 2.42 2.59
C GLN A 220 14.30 2.46 3.25
N MET A 221 13.35 3.22 2.68
CA MET A 221 11.96 3.25 3.18
C MET A 221 11.27 1.89 3.10
N TYR A 222 11.48 1.14 2.01
CA TYR A 222 10.95 -0.23 1.90
C TYR A 222 11.53 -1.14 2.98
N MET A 223 12.85 -1.14 3.13
CA MET A 223 13.52 -2.05 4.08
C MET A 223 13.24 -1.70 5.54
N GLN A 224 13.13 -0.41 5.87
CA GLN A 224 13.03 0.05 7.26
C GLN A 224 11.58 0.25 7.71
N VAL A 225 10.69 0.70 6.83
CA VAL A 225 9.31 1.07 7.19
C VAL A 225 8.32 0.05 6.64
N TYR A 226 8.21 -0.06 5.31
CA TYR A 226 7.13 -0.83 4.69
C TYR A 226 7.23 -2.34 4.94
N PHE A 227 8.46 -2.86 5.06
CA PHE A 227 8.72 -4.28 5.35
C PHE A 227 9.00 -4.57 6.83
N HIS A 228 8.76 -3.60 7.71
CA HIS A 228 9.01 -3.80 9.13
C HIS A 228 8.13 -4.92 9.71
N ALA A 229 8.76 -5.92 10.34
CA ALA A 229 8.09 -7.14 10.79
C ALA A 229 6.91 -6.90 11.73
N ALA A 230 7.00 -5.89 12.62
CA ALA A 230 5.91 -5.56 13.54
C ALA A 230 4.68 -4.95 12.83
N SER A 231 4.88 -4.11 11.80
CA SER A 231 3.78 -3.54 11.00
C SER A 231 3.08 -4.63 10.21
N ARG A 232 3.87 -5.55 9.62
CA ARG A 232 3.35 -6.73 8.92
C ARG A 232 2.61 -7.69 9.85
N SER A 233 3.09 -7.88 11.08
CA SER A 233 2.40 -8.68 12.10
C SER A 233 1.00 -8.14 12.39
N MET A 234 0.85 -6.80 12.49
CA MET A 234 -0.46 -6.17 12.64
C MET A 234 -1.37 -6.36 11.41
N GLU A 235 -0.82 -6.39 10.19
CA GLU A 235 -1.61 -6.69 8.98
C GLU A 235 -2.09 -8.13 8.97
N VAL A 236 -1.22 -9.09 9.32
CA VAL A 236 -1.61 -10.51 9.46
C VAL A 236 -2.72 -10.62 10.50
N LEU A 237 -2.55 -10.00 11.66
CA LEU A 237 -3.56 -10.01 12.72
C LEU A 237 -4.90 -9.44 12.25
N LEU A 238 -4.89 -8.33 11.51
CA LEU A 238 -6.08 -7.74 10.92
C LEU A 238 -6.76 -8.66 9.90
N GLN A 239 -5.98 -9.30 9.02
CA GLN A 239 -6.49 -10.27 8.06
C GLN A 239 -7.19 -11.44 8.78
N LYS A 240 -6.57 -11.99 9.82
CA LYS A 240 -7.12 -13.11 10.60
C LYS A 240 -8.37 -12.71 11.37
N LEU A 241 -8.38 -11.51 11.97
CA LEU A 241 -9.53 -10.94 12.66
C LEU A 241 -10.74 -10.83 11.72
N LEU A 242 -10.56 -10.20 10.57
CA LEU A 242 -11.64 -10.01 9.61
C LEU A 242 -12.07 -11.31 8.93
N ALA A 243 -11.15 -12.26 8.71
CA ALA A 243 -11.48 -13.60 8.23
C ALA A 243 -12.36 -14.36 9.25
N ARG A 244 -12.05 -14.26 10.55
CA ARG A 244 -12.87 -14.84 11.62
C ARG A 244 -14.26 -14.21 11.67
N ALA A 245 -14.35 -12.89 11.58
CA ALA A 245 -15.62 -12.17 11.52
C ALA A 245 -16.48 -12.62 10.33
N LYS A 246 -15.87 -12.75 9.14
CA LYS A 246 -16.55 -13.26 7.93
C LYS A 246 -17.03 -14.69 8.08
N PHE A 247 -16.27 -15.56 8.75
CA PHE A 247 -16.69 -16.92 9.04
C PHE A 247 -17.91 -16.94 9.97
N LEU A 248 -17.86 -16.19 11.08
CA LEU A 248 -18.93 -16.11 12.07
C LEU A 248 -20.19 -15.43 11.53
N TYR A 249 -20.08 -14.50 10.58
CA TYR A 249 -21.22 -13.89 9.91
C TYR A 249 -22.18 -14.94 9.33
N ASN A 250 -21.64 -16.02 8.74
CA ASN A 250 -22.46 -17.09 8.16
C ASN A 250 -23.25 -17.88 9.21
N LEU A 251 -22.80 -17.86 10.48
CA LEU A 251 -23.44 -18.57 11.60
C LEU A 251 -24.39 -17.66 12.38
N HIS A 252 -24.05 -16.37 12.51
CA HIS A 252 -24.74 -15.41 13.38
C HIS A 252 -24.99 -14.06 12.69
N PRO A 253 -25.72 -14.01 11.56
CA PRO A 253 -25.89 -12.78 10.77
C PRO A 253 -26.55 -11.64 11.55
N ASP A 254 -27.52 -11.94 12.43
CA ASP A 254 -28.22 -10.94 13.25
C ASP A 254 -27.28 -10.19 14.20
N TYR A 255 -26.27 -10.88 14.75
CA TYR A 255 -25.27 -10.25 15.60
C TYR A 255 -24.48 -9.20 14.81
N PHE A 256 -23.96 -9.57 13.63
CA PHE A 256 -23.14 -8.66 12.80
C PHE A 256 -23.95 -7.53 12.18
N ALA A 257 -25.24 -7.73 11.93
CA ALA A 257 -26.15 -6.65 11.54
C ALA A 257 -26.27 -5.56 12.62
N MET A 258 -26.13 -5.94 13.90
CA MET A 258 -26.14 -5.00 15.03
C MET A 258 -24.73 -4.48 15.37
N SER A 259 -23.73 -5.35 15.43
CA SER A 259 -22.38 -5.01 15.89
C SER A 259 -21.54 -4.29 14.83
N SER A 260 -21.76 -4.60 13.54
CA SER A 260 -20.92 -4.16 12.44
C SER A 260 -21.69 -3.95 11.12
N PRO A 261 -22.76 -3.13 11.12
CA PRO A 261 -23.67 -3.01 9.98
C PRO A 261 -23.00 -2.55 8.68
N CYS A 262 -21.97 -1.70 8.74
CA CYS A 262 -21.30 -1.22 7.53
C CYS A 262 -20.41 -2.29 6.87
N LEU A 263 -20.06 -3.38 7.58
CA LEU A 263 -19.29 -4.49 7.02
C LEU A 263 -20.17 -5.58 6.40
N VAL A 264 -21.44 -5.68 6.78
CA VAL A 264 -22.38 -6.70 6.26
C VAL A 264 -22.43 -6.73 4.73
N PRO A 265 -22.56 -5.58 4.01
CA PRO A 265 -22.54 -5.59 2.55
C PRO A 265 -21.29 -6.26 1.96
N PHE A 266 -20.14 -6.18 2.63
CA PHE A 266 -18.90 -6.80 2.18
C PHE A 266 -18.86 -8.30 2.43
N PHE A 267 -19.44 -8.78 3.54
CA PHE A 267 -19.63 -10.21 3.76
C PHE A 267 -20.57 -10.82 2.71
N GLU A 268 -21.59 -10.07 2.29
CA GLU A 268 -22.56 -10.46 1.27
C GLU A 268 -22.09 -10.24 -0.17
N LYS A 269 -20.87 -9.72 -0.38
CA LYS A 269 -20.30 -9.38 -1.70
C LYS A 269 -21.14 -8.36 -2.49
N ASN A 270 -21.72 -7.40 -1.78
CA ASN A 270 -22.44 -6.28 -2.35
C ASN A 270 -21.46 -5.13 -2.67
N HIS A 271 -21.20 -4.92 -3.96
CA HIS A 271 -20.24 -3.94 -4.46
C HIS A 271 -20.79 -2.50 -4.60
N ASN A 272 -21.85 -2.15 -3.88
CA ASN A 272 -22.41 -0.81 -3.98
C ASN A 272 -21.46 0.25 -3.39
N LEU A 273 -21.08 1.22 -4.22
CA LEU A 273 -20.19 2.31 -3.85
C LEU A 273 -20.61 3.07 -2.57
N LYS A 274 -21.91 3.24 -2.33
CA LYS A 274 -22.41 3.96 -1.14
C LYS A 274 -22.05 3.23 0.16
N TYR A 275 -21.95 1.91 0.15
CA TYR A 275 -21.47 1.16 1.32
C TYR A 275 -19.96 1.28 1.47
N TYR A 276 -19.21 1.27 0.37
CA TYR A 276 -17.77 1.50 0.34
C TYR A 276 -17.37 2.85 0.93
N LEU A 277 -18.03 3.92 0.51
CA LEU A 277 -17.74 5.29 0.96
C LEU A 277 -18.04 5.52 2.46
N ARG A 278 -18.77 4.61 3.12
CA ARG A 278 -19.08 4.66 4.55
C ARG A 278 -18.03 3.99 5.43
N LEU A 279 -17.07 3.26 4.85
CA LEU A 279 -16.01 2.60 5.61
C LEU A 279 -14.76 3.48 5.69
N ASP A 280 -14.28 3.65 6.92
CA ASP A 280 -13.01 4.29 7.26
C ASP A 280 -12.41 3.60 8.50
N ASP A 281 -11.19 3.97 8.87
CA ASP A 281 -10.46 3.29 9.96
C ASP A 281 -11.21 3.44 11.30
N GLY A 282 -11.94 4.54 11.52
CA GLY A 282 -12.71 4.78 12.74
C GLY A 282 -13.88 3.81 12.88
N VAL A 283 -14.61 3.56 11.79
CA VAL A 283 -15.70 2.57 11.74
C VAL A 283 -15.16 1.17 12.08
N MET A 284 -14.05 0.77 11.45
CA MET A 284 -13.44 -0.54 11.67
C MET A 284 -12.97 -0.71 13.12
N ASN A 285 -12.25 0.27 13.67
CA ASN A 285 -11.77 0.22 15.05
C ASN A 285 -12.91 0.15 16.07
N THR A 286 -14.05 0.79 15.78
CA THR A 286 -15.25 0.67 16.62
C THR A 286 -15.75 -0.78 16.67
N TYR A 287 -15.81 -1.45 15.52
CA TYR A 287 -16.23 -2.85 15.47
C TYR A 287 -15.25 -3.78 16.18
N PHE A 288 -13.94 -3.54 16.03
CA PHE A 288 -12.93 -4.32 16.74
C PHE A 288 -13.08 -4.20 18.26
N GLN A 289 -13.33 -2.99 18.78
CA GLN A 289 -13.56 -2.80 20.22
C GLN A 289 -14.81 -3.54 20.72
N VAL A 290 -15.90 -3.56 19.94
CA VAL A 290 -17.09 -4.34 20.29
C VAL A 290 -16.76 -5.84 20.33
N TRP A 291 -16.03 -6.34 19.33
CA TRP A 291 -15.70 -7.75 19.20
C TRP A 291 -14.75 -8.28 20.28
N MET A 292 -14.02 -7.44 21.00
CA MET A 292 -13.21 -7.85 22.16
C MET A 292 -14.02 -8.55 23.27
N SER A 293 -15.34 -8.35 23.29
CA SER A 293 -16.27 -8.94 24.26
C SER A 293 -17.20 -10.00 23.64
N HIS A 294 -16.90 -10.45 22.43
CA HIS A 294 -17.67 -11.49 21.75
C HIS A 294 -17.52 -12.86 22.44
N GLU A 295 -18.55 -13.72 22.35
CA GLU A 295 -18.54 -15.05 22.97
C GLU A 295 -17.53 -16.02 22.31
N ASP A 296 -17.34 -15.89 21.00
CA ASP A 296 -16.26 -16.56 20.26
C ASP A 296 -14.87 -16.11 20.73
N GLU A 297 -14.14 -17.02 21.38
CA GLU A 297 -12.83 -16.76 21.98
C GLU A 297 -11.78 -16.29 20.95
N ILE A 298 -11.79 -16.85 19.73
CA ILE A 298 -10.83 -16.48 18.67
C ILE A 298 -11.09 -15.05 18.20
N LEU A 299 -12.35 -14.68 17.93
CA LEU A 299 -12.68 -13.32 17.53
C LEU A 299 -12.33 -12.31 18.62
N ALA A 300 -12.68 -12.61 19.87
CA ALA A 300 -12.40 -11.75 21.01
C ALA A 300 -10.90 -11.55 21.25
N ASP A 301 -10.11 -12.63 21.18
CA ASP A 301 -8.66 -12.56 21.33
C ASP A 301 -8.01 -11.78 20.19
N LEU A 302 -8.32 -12.08 18.92
CA LEU A 302 -7.75 -11.36 17.78
C LEU A 302 -8.11 -9.87 17.79
N ALA A 303 -9.35 -9.54 18.18
CA ALA A 303 -9.80 -8.15 18.32
C ALA A 303 -9.04 -7.44 19.45
N SER A 304 -8.90 -8.10 20.60
CA SER A 304 -8.13 -7.58 21.74
C SER A 304 -6.65 -7.41 21.39
N ALA A 305 -6.07 -8.38 20.70
CA ALA A 305 -4.70 -8.33 20.22
C ALA A 305 -4.48 -7.18 19.24
N TYR A 306 -5.42 -6.91 18.34
CA TYR A 306 -5.32 -5.80 17.40
C TYR A 306 -5.43 -4.46 18.11
N VAL A 307 -6.46 -4.27 18.94
CA VAL A 307 -6.70 -3.00 19.66
C VAL A 307 -5.61 -2.70 20.68
N ASN A 308 -5.18 -3.70 21.44
CA ASN A 308 -4.20 -3.56 22.52
C ASN A 308 -2.75 -3.87 22.08
N ARG A 309 -2.54 -4.10 20.79
CA ARG A 309 -1.22 -4.32 20.17
C ARG A 309 -0.45 -5.52 20.75
N HIS A 310 -1.10 -6.68 20.80
CA HIS A 310 -0.47 -7.97 21.07
C HIS A 310 -0.06 -8.64 19.75
N LEU A 311 1.18 -8.40 19.33
CA LEU A 311 1.69 -8.85 18.04
C LEU A 311 1.95 -10.36 18.00
N LEU A 312 1.66 -10.97 16.85
CA LEU A 312 2.30 -12.23 16.47
C LEU A 312 3.81 -12.01 16.32
N LYS A 313 4.60 -13.01 16.73
CA LYS A 313 6.03 -13.07 16.41
C LYS A 313 6.23 -13.65 15.02
N SER A 314 7.43 -13.47 14.48
CA SER A 314 7.76 -13.99 13.15
C SER A 314 9.21 -14.39 13.05
N ILE A 315 9.48 -15.42 12.26
CA ILE A 315 10.82 -15.82 11.81
C ILE A 315 10.92 -15.67 10.30
N THR A 316 12.14 -15.46 9.80
CA THR A 316 12.42 -15.45 8.36
C THR A 316 12.71 -16.84 7.83
N PHE A 317 12.46 -17.06 6.54
CA PHE A 317 12.85 -18.28 5.86
C PHE A 317 13.21 -18.00 4.39
N ASP A 318 14.06 -18.84 3.80
CA ASP A 318 14.35 -18.80 2.36
C ASP A 318 13.33 -19.67 1.62
N PRO A 319 12.47 -19.10 0.75
CA PRO A 319 11.48 -19.89 0.01
C PRO A 319 12.09 -20.92 -0.96
N LYS A 320 13.40 -20.83 -1.26
CA LYS A 320 14.10 -21.84 -2.06
C LYS A 320 14.57 -23.04 -1.25
N ALA A 321 14.73 -22.87 0.07
CA ALA A 321 15.24 -23.90 0.98
C ALA A 321 14.16 -24.50 1.88
N VAL A 322 13.03 -23.80 2.05
CA VAL A 322 11.92 -24.21 2.91
C VAL A 322 10.70 -24.56 2.07
N GLU A 323 10.18 -25.77 2.27
CA GLU A 323 8.98 -26.25 1.62
C GLU A 323 7.73 -25.96 2.48
N LEU A 324 6.55 -25.97 1.86
CA LEU A 324 5.29 -25.74 2.59
C LEU A 324 5.10 -26.73 3.75
N LYS A 325 5.49 -28.00 3.56
CA LYS A 325 5.40 -29.04 4.59
C LYS A 325 6.17 -28.70 5.88
N ASP A 326 7.26 -27.94 5.78
CA ASP A 326 8.07 -27.53 6.93
C ASP A 326 7.31 -26.48 7.76
N LEU A 327 6.58 -25.59 7.08
CA LEU A 327 5.72 -24.58 7.71
C LEU A 327 4.42 -25.18 8.24
N ASP A 328 3.87 -26.19 7.57
CA ASP A 328 2.72 -26.97 8.04
C ASP A 328 3.08 -27.73 9.32
N PHE A 329 4.28 -28.30 9.39
CA PHE A 329 4.80 -28.91 10.61
C PHE A 329 4.89 -27.91 11.77
N LEU A 330 5.46 -26.71 11.56
CA LEU A 330 5.45 -25.67 12.60
C LEU A 330 4.03 -25.27 13.01
N SER A 331 3.09 -25.21 12.06
CA SER A 331 1.69 -24.92 12.34
C SER A 331 1.03 -26.00 13.20
N SER A 332 1.39 -27.28 13.01
CA SER A 332 0.92 -28.37 13.88
C SER A 332 1.42 -28.25 15.32
N LEU A 333 2.64 -27.73 15.55
CA LEU A 333 3.16 -27.46 16.90
C LEU A 333 2.40 -26.30 17.57
N VAL A 334 1.96 -25.32 16.78
CA VAL A 334 1.09 -24.23 17.24
C VAL A 334 -0.29 -24.76 17.62
N GLU A 335 -0.83 -25.68 16.82
CA GLU A 335 -2.09 -26.37 17.10
C GLU A 335 -2.04 -27.19 18.40
N GLU A 336 -0.97 -27.97 18.61
CA GLU A 336 -0.73 -28.71 19.85
C GLU A 336 -0.65 -27.82 21.09
N ALA A 337 -0.21 -26.56 20.93
CA ALA A 337 -0.18 -25.56 21.98
C ALA A 337 -1.56 -24.91 22.24
N GLY A 338 -2.62 -25.34 21.55
CA GLY A 338 -4.00 -24.89 21.73
C GLY A 338 -4.39 -23.69 20.84
N PHE A 339 -3.56 -23.30 19.88
CA PHE A 339 -3.86 -22.19 18.98
C PHE A 339 -4.28 -22.69 17.60
N ASN A 340 -5.47 -22.30 17.13
CA ASN A 340 -5.91 -22.66 15.79
C ASN A 340 -4.97 -22.05 14.72
N PRO A 341 -4.26 -22.87 13.92
CA PRO A 341 -3.26 -22.38 12.97
C PRO A 341 -3.85 -21.47 11.89
N ASP A 342 -5.10 -21.66 11.49
CA ASP A 342 -5.77 -20.81 10.49
C ASP A 342 -5.84 -19.35 10.91
N TYR A 343 -5.81 -19.05 12.22
CA TYR A 343 -5.96 -17.71 12.78
C TYR A 343 -4.70 -17.20 13.48
N TYR A 344 -3.88 -18.10 14.01
CA TYR A 344 -2.70 -17.75 14.80
C TYR A 344 -1.38 -17.95 14.07
N THR A 345 -1.39 -18.54 12.87
CA THR A 345 -0.21 -18.56 11.98
C THR A 345 -0.48 -17.84 10.67
N GLY A 346 0.60 -17.44 10.00
CA GLY A 346 0.49 -16.79 8.69
C GLY A 346 1.82 -16.78 7.96
N ILE A 347 1.76 -16.83 6.63
CA ILE A 347 2.94 -16.67 5.78
C ILE A 347 2.80 -15.32 5.09
N HIS A 348 3.84 -14.51 5.18
CA HIS A 348 3.92 -13.28 4.43
C HIS A 348 5.23 -13.20 3.68
N SER A 349 5.16 -13.11 2.37
CA SER A 349 6.32 -12.94 1.50
C SER A 349 6.24 -11.55 0.89
N ASN A 350 7.19 -10.69 1.28
CA ASN A 350 7.33 -9.39 0.66
C ASN A 350 8.60 -9.40 -0.17
N TYR A 351 8.42 -9.21 -1.47
CA TYR A 351 9.49 -8.98 -2.40
C TYR A 351 9.16 -7.67 -3.11
N ASP A 352 10.00 -6.66 -2.95
CA ASP A 352 9.98 -5.54 -3.88
C ASP A 352 11.33 -5.39 -4.55
N LEU A 353 11.26 -4.93 -5.78
CA LEU A 353 12.39 -4.48 -6.55
C LEU A 353 12.45 -2.97 -6.32
N PRO A 354 13.35 -2.47 -5.45
CA PRO A 354 13.46 -1.03 -5.18
C PRO A 354 13.72 -0.23 -6.46
N TYR A 355 14.34 -0.89 -7.43
CA TYR A 355 14.44 -0.46 -8.82
C TYR A 355 14.44 -1.71 -9.71
N ASP A 356 13.62 -1.73 -10.76
CA ASP A 356 13.58 -2.82 -11.74
C ASP A 356 13.96 -2.32 -13.14
N PHE A 357 14.61 -3.17 -13.92
CA PHE A 357 14.79 -2.93 -15.35
C PHE A 357 13.45 -3.05 -16.07
N TYR A 358 13.30 -2.36 -17.20
CA TYR A 358 12.22 -2.68 -18.13
C TYR A 358 12.38 -4.12 -18.63
N ARG A 359 11.54 -5.01 -18.12
CA ARG A 359 11.38 -6.37 -18.63
C ARG A 359 10.09 -6.43 -19.45
N PRO A 360 10.17 -6.36 -20.80
CA PRO A 360 8.99 -6.43 -21.66
C PRO A 360 8.24 -7.78 -21.54
N SER A 361 8.86 -8.79 -20.92
CA SER A 361 8.27 -10.11 -20.62
C SER A 361 7.64 -10.22 -19.22
N SER A 362 7.66 -9.16 -18.41
CA SER A 362 6.97 -9.14 -17.11
C SER A 362 5.47 -8.83 -17.30
N GLU A 363 4.60 -9.43 -16.49
CA GLU A 363 3.14 -9.22 -16.56
C GLU A 363 2.72 -7.75 -16.36
N LYS A 364 3.58 -6.91 -15.77
CA LYS A 364 3.41 -5.46 -15.61
C LYS A 364 4.73 -4.73 -15.92
N PRO A 365 5.00 -4.36 -17.19
CA PRO A 365 6.25 -3.68 -17.55
C PRO A 365 6.36 -2.31 -16.86
N ARG A 366 7.35 -2.14 -15.97
CA ARG A 366 7.63 -0.88 -15.26
C ARG A 366 8.34 0.13 -16.18
N THR A 367 7.98 1.41 -16.11
CA THR A 367 8.62 2.50 -16.88
C THR A 367 10.08 2.73 -16.47
N GLU A 368 10.99 2.94 -17.42
CA GLU A 368 12.39 3.29 -17.13
C GLU A 368 12.56 4.75 -16.67
N ILE A 369 13.55 5.02 -15.82
CA ILE A 369 13.96 6.41 -15.55
C ILE A 369 14.96 6.87 -16.62
N LYS A 370 14.53 7.83 -17.45
CA LYS A 370 15.32 8.34 -18.56
C LYS A 370 16.10 9.60 -18.19
N ILE A 371 17.37 9.63 -18.55
CA ILE A 371 18.29 10.76 -18.37
C ILE A 371 18.58 11.42 -19.72
N LEU A 372 18.29 12.72 -19.83
CA LEU A 372 18.58 13.56 -20.98
C LEU A 372 20.02 14.08 -20.91
N LYS A 373 20.85 13.60 -21.85
CA LYS A 373 22.25 14.05 -22.02
C LYS A 373 22.32 15.37 -22.78
N LYS A 374 23.47 16.05 -22.68
CA LYS A 374 23.72 17.34 -23.36
C LYS A 374 23.61 17.27 -24.89
N ASN A 375 23.83 16.10 -25.49
CA ASN A 375 23.69 15.87 -26.92
C ASN A 375 22.24 15.60 -27.37
N GLY A 376 21.26 15.70 -26.46
CA GLY A 376 19.85 15.43 -26.73
C GLY A 376 19.44 13.96 -26.64
N SER A 377 20.38 13.02 -26.50
CA SER A 377 20.05 11.60 -26.36
C SER A 377 19.48 11.28 -24.97
N LEU A 378 18.49 10.38 -24.94
CA LEU A 378 17.97 9.79 -23.71
C LEU A 378 18.73 8.50 -23.40
N THR A 379 19.02 8.25 -22.12
CA THR A 379 19.67 7.02 -21.66
C THR A 379 19.06 6.60 -20.34
N GLU A 380 18.83 5.31 -20.14
CA GLU A 380 18.32 4.78 -18.87
C GLU A 380 19.35 5.01 -17.72
N LEU A 381 18.84 5.32 -16.52
CA LEU A 381 19.64 5.72 -15.35
C LEU A 381 20.72 4.69 -14.95
N SER A 382 20.38 3.41 -14.84
CA SER A 382 21.32 2.36 -14.40
C SER A 382 22.47 2.10 -15.39
N VAL A 383 22.31 2.46 -16.67
CA VAL A 383 23.43 2.46 -17.63
C VAL A 383 24.48 3.52 -17.25
N LEU A 384 24.06 4.61 -16.62
CA LEU A 384 24.92 5.74 -16.25
C LEU A 384 25.41 5.69 -14.81
N SER A 385 24.66 5.07 -13.91
CA SER A 385 24.92 5.02 -12.48
C SER A 385 25.36 3.61 -12.01
N PRO A 386 26.64 3.43 -11.61
CA PRO A 386 27.09 2.19 -10.99
C PRO A 386 26.34 1.86 -9.70
N LEU A 387 25.94 2.88 -8.93
CA LEU A 387 25.16 2.72 -7.71
C LEU A 387 23.80 2.10 -8.02
N ILE A 388 23.03 2.72 -8.92
CA ILE A 388 21.71 2.19 -9.29
C ILE A 388 21.82 0.82 -9.93
N LYS A 389 22.81 0.61 -10.80
CA LYS A 389 23.09 -0.70 -11.39
C LYS A 389 23.31 -1.81 -10.34
N SER A 390 23.87 -1.48 -9.18
CA SER A 390 24.06 -2.45 -8.07
C SER A 390 22.77 -2.78 -7.31
N LEU A 391 21.78 -1.87 -7.33
CA LEU A 391 20.45 -2.06 -6.75
C LEU A 391 19.45 -2.69 -7.74
N THR A 392 19.72 -2.61 -9.05
CA THR A 392 18.80 -3.16 -10.06
C THR A 392 18.88 -4.69 -10.13
N GLY A 393 17.72 -5.35 -10.13
CA GLY A 393 17.62 -6.79 -10.37
C GLY A 393 17.96 -7.67 -9.16
N THR A 394 18.27 -7.06 -8.01
CA THR A 394 18.33 -7.74 -6.72
C THR A 394 16.96 -7.68 -6.06
N ILE A 395 16.34 -8.85 -5.91
CA ILE A 395 15.10 -8.96 -5.13
C ILE A 395 15.48 -8.73 -3.66
N HIS A 396 14.93 -7.69 -3.06
CA HIS A 396 15.11 -7.39 -1.65
C HIS A 396 13.79 -7.61 -0.91
N GLY A 397 13.88 -8.33 0.20
CA GLY A 397 12.72 -8.73 0.97
C GLY A 397 12.91 -10.11 1.58
N ASN A 398 12.05 -10.44 2.54
CA ASN A 398 12.13 -11.68 3.29
C ASN A 398 10.75 -12.36 3.29
N SER A 399 10.74 -13.69 3.20
CA SER A 399 9.56 -14.47 3.60
C SER A 399 9.55 -14.63 5.11
N ARG A 400 8.37 -14.50 5.73
CA ARG A 400 8.18 -14.63 7.16
C ARG A 400 7.04 -15.59 7.49
N PHE A 401 7.27 -16.42 8.51
CA PHE A 401 6.25 -17.22 9.16
C PHE A 401 5.88 -16.57 10.50
N TYR A 402 4.60 -16.27 10.70
CA TYR A 402 4.06 -15.62 11.89
C TYR A 402 3.41 -16.65 12.82
N PHE A 403 3.52 -16.44 14.13
CA PHE A 403 3.03 -17.34 15.17
C PHE A 403 2.84 -16.61 16.52
N PRO A 404 2.09 -17.18 17.49
CA PRO A 404 1.91 -16.58 18.81
C PRO A 404 3.24 -16.45 19.57
N LYS A 405 3.46 -15.31 20.25
CA LYS A 405 4.72 -15.05 20.97
C LYS A 405 5.07 -16.14 22.00
N VAL A 406 4.07 -16.76 22.63
CA VAL A 406 4.26 -17.84 23.62
C VAL A 406 4.98 -19.06 23.06
N MET A 407 4.96 -19.29 21.74
CA MET A 407 5.71 -20.39 21.11
C MET A 407 7.22 -20.26 21.27
N LEU A 408 7.75 -19.06 21.55
CA LEU A 408 9.16 -18.86 21.89
C LEU A 408 9.56 -19.48 23.24
N GLU A 409 8.59 -19.88 24.05
CA GLU A 409 8.81 -20.59 25.32
C GLU A 409 8.73 -22.12 25.14
N ASN A 410 8.34 -22.60 23.96
CA ASN A 410 8.25 -24.03 23.63
C ASN A 410 9.58 -24.55 23.04
N PRO A 411 10.32 -25.43 23.74
CA PRO A 411 11.59 -25.97 23.24
C PRO A 411 11.45 -26.77 21.93
N GLU A 412 10.32 -27.47 21.75
CA GLU A 412 10.06 -28.26 20.54
C GLU A 412 9.81 -27.38 19.32
N PHE A 413 9.34 -26.14 19.53
CA PHE A 413 9.20 -25.15 18.47
C PHE A 413 10.51 -24.40 18.20
N THR A 414 11.21 -23.98 19.25
CA THR A 414 12.39 -23.12 19.12
C THR A 414 13.64 -23.85 18.63
N LYS A 415 13.71 -25.18 18.73
CA LYS A 415 14.85 -25.96 18.22
C LYS A 415 15.11 -25.82 16.71
N TYR A 416 14.09 -25.41 15.94
CA TYR A 416 14.19 -25.18 14.50
C TYR A 416 14.53 -23.72 14.13
N ILE A 417 14.70 -22.84 15.12
CA ILE A 417 14.90 -21.40 14.93
C ILE A 417 16.32 -21.00 15.37
N VAL A 418 17.08 -20.41 14.45
CA VAL A 418 18.41 -19.86 14.73
C VAL A 418 18.52 -18.46 14.14
N ASN A 419 18.92 -17.48 14.96
CA ASN A 419 19.03 -16.07 14.56
C ASN A 419 17.75 -15.54 13.87
N ASP A 420 16.59 -15.82 14.48
CA ASP A 420 15.26 -15.47 13.96
C ASP A 420 14.95 -16.04 12.56
N SER A 421 15.67 -17.09 12.13
CA SER A 421 15.47 -17.77 10.86
C SER A 421 15.18 -19.26 11.04
N LEU A 422 14.32 -19.81 10.19
CA LEU A 422 14.02 -21.24 10.13
C LEU A 422 15.17 -22.01 9.46
N ILE A 423 15.58 -23.13 10.07
CA ILE A 423 16.58 -24.05 9.50
C ILE A 423 15.94 -25.43 9.25
N THR A 424 15.86 -25.84 7.98
CA THR A 424 15.17 -27.07 7.55
C THR A 424 15.98 -28.35 7.72
N ASP A 425 17.31 -28.27 7.83
CA ASP A 425 18.20 -29.43 8.04
C ASP A 425 17.90 -30.22 9.33
N SER A 426 17.04 -29.67 10.20
CA SER A 426 16.64 -30.26 11.49
C SER A 426 15.25 -30.89 11.50
N ILE A 427 14.40 -30.67 10.48
CA ILE A 427 13.07 -31.32 10.38
C ILE A 427 13.27 -32.65 9.67
N GLN A 428 13.31 -33.74 10.42
CA GLN A 428 13.47 -35.08 9.85
C GLN A 428 12.19 -35.50 9.10
N PRO A 429 12.28 -36.17 7.93
CA PRO A 429 11.10 -36.68 7.22
C PRO A 429 10.21 -37.59 8.07
N THR A 430 10.78 -38.25 9.08
CA THR A 430 10.06 -39.07 10.05
C THR A 430 9.17 -38.25 10.99
N GLU A 431 9.60 -37.06 11.41
CA GLU A 431 8.79 -36.17 12.27
C GLU A 431 7.56 -35.63 11.52
N ILE A 432 7.70 -35.40 10.21
CA ILE A 432 6.58 -35.01 9.33
C ILE A 432 5.63 -36.19 9.11
N ALA A 433 6.18 -37.39 8.87
CA ALA A 433 5.40 -38.60 8.63
C ALA A 433 4.60 -39.07 9.86
N ASP A 434 5.19 -39.01 11.05
CA ASP A 434 4.52 -39.37 12.31
C ASP A 434 3.32 -38.46 12.61
N LYS A 435 3.37 -37.19 12.19
CA LYS A 435 2.24 -36.25 12.31
C LYS A 435 1.16 -36.43 11.24
N ALA A 436 1.53 -36.72 9.99
CA ALA A 436 0.57 -37.03 8.95
C ALA A 436 -0.26 -38.29 9.28
N VAL A 437 0.37 -39.30 9.92
CA VAL A 437 -0.31 -40.53 10.38
C VAL A 437 -1.24 -40.28 11.58
N SER A 438 -0.86 -39.39 12.50
CA SER A 438 -1.70 -39.06 13.67
C SER A 438 -2.91 -38.18 13.34
N GLN A 439 -2.83 -37.30 12.34
CA GLN A 439 -4.02 -36.60 11.79
C GLN A 439 -4.97 -37.56 11.04
N GLN A 440 -4.46 -38.63 10.43
CA GLN A 440 -5.30 -39.66 9.80
C GLN A 440 -6.02 -40.54 10.84
N LEU A 441 -5.36 -40.86 11.96
CA LEU A 441 -5.95 -41.63 13.05
C LEU A 441 -7.00 -40.84 13.86
N SER A 442 -6.92 -39.52 13.94
CA SER A 442 -7.93 -38.69 14.62
C SER A 442 -9.23 -38.48 13.81
N LEU A 443 -9.17 -38.72 12.49
CA LEU A 443 -10.34 -38.71 11.60
C LEU A 443 -11.09 -40.05 11.60
N ASP A 444 -10.40 -41.17 11.84
CA ASP A 444 -11.01 -42.51 11.84
C ASP A 444 -11.66 -42.92 13.18
N ASP A 445 -11.42 -42.19 14.28
CA ASP A 445 -12.02 -42.46 15.60
C ASP A 445 -13.33 -41.67 15.88
N ASN A 446 -13.91 -41.01 14.87
CA ASN A 446 -15.22 -40.32 14.94
C ASN A 446 -16.17 -40.76 13.81
N LEU A 447 -16.33 -42.07 13.61
CA LEU A 447 -17.40 -42.67 12.80
C LEU A 447 -18.38 -43.50 13.64
#